data_AF-A0A8T3PA23-F1
#
_entry.id   AF-A0A8T3PA23-F1
#
_cell.length_a   1.000
_cell.length_b   1.000
_cell.length_c   1.000
_cell.angle_alpha   90.00
_cell.angle_beta   90.00
_cell.angle_gamma   90.00
#
_symmetry.space_group_name_H-M   'P 1'
#
loop_
_entity.id
_entity.type
_entity.pdbx_description
1 polymer ?
#
loop_
_entity_poly.entity_id
_entity_poly.type
_entity_poly.pdbx_seq_one_letter_code
_entity_poly.pdbx_strand_id
1 'polypeptide(L)'
;MGRTAELATWEEETLARLLQDLAAEDALEGVGFSAADVSKLIDELLDDQEPELEDPGPEELPEQPITRSGDLWILGDHGILCGDSTSAEDVARIRSRPP
;
A
#
# COMPACT_ATOMS: atom_id res chain seq x y z
N MET A 1 -6.92 6.78 -8.09
CA MET A 1 -7.31 5.36 -8.03
C MET A 1 -6.97 4.87 -6.64
N GLY A 2 -7.96 4.77 -5.76
CA GLY A 2 -7.77 4.29 -4.40
C GLY A 2 -7.67 2.77 -4.41
N ARG A 3 -6.75 2.22 -3.60
CA ARG A 3 -6.68 0.79 -3.32
C ARG A 3 -7.84 0.42 -2.41
N THR A 4 -9.04 0.23 -2.96
CA THR A 4 -10.17 -0.42 -2.28
C THR A 4 -9.94 -1.93 -2.13
N ALA A 5 -8.74 -2.35 -1.76
CA ALA A 5 -8.42 -3.74 -1.40
C ALA A 5 -8.56 -3.96 0.12
N GLU A 6 -8.63 -2.88 0.90
CA GLU A 6 -8.58 -2.92 2.37
C GLU A 6 -9.94 -3.22 3.03
N LEU A 7 -11.02 -3.38 2.24
CA LEU A 7 -12.39 -3.64 2.74
C LEU A 7 -13.10 -4.81 2.02
N ALA A 8 -12.44 -5.45 1.06
CA ALA A 8 -12.96 -6.63 0.41
C ALA A 8 -12.24 -7.83 1.01
N THR A 9 -12.86 -8.49 2.00
CA THR A 9 -12.51 -9.88 2.29
C THR A 9 -12.93 -10.65 1.03
N TRP A 10 -11.97 -10.89 0.13
CA TRP A 10 -12.21 -11.76 -1.01
C TRP A 10 -12.39 -13.15 -0.43
N GLU A 11 -13.54 -13.77 -0.64
CA GLU A 11 -13.71 -15.19 -0.37
C GLU A 11 -12.83 -15.94 -1.37
N GLU A 12 -11.66 -16.41 -0.94
CA GLU A 12 -10.62 -16.97 -1.80
C GLU A 12 -11.12 -18.18 -2.59
N GLU A 13 -11.96 -19.02 -1.96
CA GLU A 13 -12.64 -20.14 -2.63
C GLU A 13 -13.56 -19.67 -3.77
N THR A 14 -14.30 -18.58 -3.55
CA THR A 14 -15.19 -18.01 -4.57
C THR A 14 -14.39 -17.36 -5.70
N LEU A 15 -13.30 -16.68 -5.37
CA LEU A 15 -12.40 -16.05 -6.34
C LEU A 15 -11.70 -17.11 -7.22
N ALA A 16 -11.14 -18.16 -6.60
CA ALA A 16 -10.50 -19.26 -7.31
C ALA A 16 -11.46 -19.94 -8.28
N ARG A 17 -12.71 -20.19 -7.86
CA ARG A 17 -13.76 -20.77 -8.71
C ARG A 17 -14.11 -19.90 -9.92
N LEU A 18 -14.24 -18.58 -9.74
CA LEU A 18 -14.54 -17.66 -10.84
C LEU A 18 -13.38 -17.57 -11.84
N LEU A 19 -12.13 -17.60 -11.35
CA LEU A 19 -10.95 -17.61 -12.20
C LEU A 19 -10.80 -18.91 -12.99
N GLN A 20 -11.17 -20.06 -12.39
CA GLN A 20 -11.21 -21.35 -13.08
C GLN A 20 -12.25 -21.37 -14.21
N ASP A 21 -13.43 -20.81 -13.98
CA ASP A 21 -14.50 -20.72 -14.98
C ASP A 21 -14.05 -19.87 -16.18
N LEU A 22 -13.47 -18.69 -15.90
CA LEU A 22 -12.94 -17.79 -16.91
C LEU A 22 -11.78 -18.40 -17.72
N ALA A 23 -10.92 -19.18 -17.06
CA ALA A 23 -9.84 -19.93 -17.71
C ALA A 23 -10.38 -21.06 -18.60
N ALA A 24 -11.46 -21.74 -18.18
CA ALA A 24 -12.10 -22.80 -18.95
C ALA A 24 -12.79 -22.28 -20.22
N GLU A 25 -13.29 -21.05 -20.18
CA GLU A 25 -13.90 -20.35 -21.32
C GLU A 25 -12.87 -19.67 -22.26
N ASP A 26 -11.56 -19.81 -22.00
CA ASP A 26 -10.47 -19.10 -22.70
C ASP A 26 -10.66 -17.57 -22.70
N ALA A 27 -11.45 -17.05 -21.75
CA ALA A 27 -11.85 -15.65 -21.63
C ALA A 27 -10.86 -14.82 -20.79
N LEU A 28 -9.62 -15.31 -20.65
CA LEU A 28 -8.50 -14.58 -20.06
C LEU A 28 -7.84 -13.60 -21.04
N GLU A 29 -8.21 -13.65 -22.32
CA GLU A 29 -7.74 -12.70 -23.31
C GLU A 29 -8.28 -11.28 -22.99
N GLY A 30 -7.38 -10.38 -22.59
CA GLY A 30 -7.72 -8.98 -22.28
C GLY A 30 -7.70 -8.61 -20.79
N VAL A 31 -7.59 -9.58 -19.87
CA VAL A 31 -7.39 -9.28 -18.43
C VAL A 31 -5.94 -8.90 -18.09
N GLY A 32 -5.01 -9.11 -19.03
CA GLY A 32 -3.59 -8.79 -18.86
C GLY A 32 -2.79 -9.83 -18.07
N PHE A 33 -3.38 -10.99 -17.77
CA PHE A 33 -2.74 -12.13 -17.13
C PHE A 33 -2.59 -13.26 -18.13
N SER A 34 -1.47 -13.99 -18.10
CA SER A 34 -1.35 -15.23 -18.88
C SER A 34 -2.12 -16.36 -18.19
N ALA A 35 -2.54 -17.37 -18.96
CA ALA A 35 -3.18 -18.57 -18.39
C ALA A 35 -2.30 -19.27 -17.34
N ALA A 36 -0.97 -19.20 -17.50
CA ALA A 36 -0.02 -19.72 -16.53
C ALA A 36 -0.02 -18.92 -15.22
N ASP A 37 -0.11 -17.59 -15.30
CA ASP A 37 -0.17 -16.72 -14.11
C ASP A 37 -1.48 -16.94 -13.35
N VAL A 38 -2.60 -17.08 -14.06
CA VAL A 38 -3.91 -17.36 -13.44
C VAL A 38 -3.93 -18.74 -12.78
N SER A 39 -3.35 -19.76 -13.41
CA SER A 39 -3.22 -21.09 -12.81
C SER A 39 -2.39 -21.07 -11.53
N LYS A 40 -1.30 -20.28 -11.51
CA LYS A 40 -0.45 -20.12 -10.32
C LYS A 40 -1.22 -19.40 -9.19
N LEU A 41 -1.97 -18.36 -9.53
CA LEU A 41 -2.78 -17.62 -8.58
C LEU A 41 -3.91 -18.48 -7.97
N ILE A 42 -4.55 -19.34 -8.78
CA ILE A 42 -5.57 -20.28 -8.28
C ILE A 42 -4.95 -21.27 -7.29
N ASP A 43 -3.73 -21.75 -7.56
CA ASP A 43 -2.99 -22.64 -6.65
C ASP A 43 -2.67 -21.93 -5.32
N GLU A 44 -2.19 -20.69 -5.39
CA GLU A 44 -1.90 -19.84 -4.21
C GLU A 44 -3.15 -19.49 -3.40
N LEU A 45 -4.32 -19.32 -4.03
CA LEU A 45 -5.60 -19.06 -3.35
C LEU A 45 -6.22 -20.32 -2.72
N LEU A 46 -5.78 -21.51 -3.12
CA LEU A 46 -6.28 -22.79 -2.60
C LEU A 46 -5.32 -23.42 -1.59
N ASP A 47 -4.04 -23.00 -1.59
CA ASP A 47 -3.07 -23.34 -0.56
C ASP A 47 -3.32 -22.42 0.65
N ASP A 48 -3.97 -22.97 1.68
CA ASP A 48 -4.29 -22.33 2.99
C ASP A 48 -3.02 -22.03 3.81
N GLN A 49 -1.93 -21.68 3.14
CA GLN A 49 -0.68 -21.28 3.78
C GLN A 49 -0.56 -19.77 3.67
N GLU A 50 -1.50 -19.09 4.32
CA GLU A 50 -1.14 -17.82 4.93
C GLU A 50 0.04 -18.12 5.87
N PRO A 51 1.26 -17.63 5.59
CA PRO A 51 2.20 -17.50 6.68
C PRO A 51 1.46 -16.67 7.73
N GLU A 52 1.37 -17.17 8.96
CA GLU A 52 1.10 -16.31 10.11
C GLU A 52 2.19 -15.24 10.09
N LEU A 53 1.91 -14.14 9.39
CA LEU A 53 2.64 -12.91 9.54
C LEU A 53 2.22 -12.47 10.93
N GLU A 54 2.99 -12.89 11.94
CA GLU A 54 3.01 -12.22 13.23
C GLU A 54 3.32 -10.75 12.91
N ASP A 55 2.28 -9.95 12.71
CA ASP A 55 2.37 -8.50 12.77
C ASP A 55 2.79 -8.24 14.22
N PRO A 56 4.04 -7.80 14.49
CA PRO A 56 4.52 -7.64 15.86
C PRO A 56 3.81 -6.49 16.60
N GLY A 57 2.73 -5.95 16.02
CA GLY A 57 2.08 -4.74 16.41
C GLY A 57 2.95 -3.51 16.11
N PRO A 58 2.41 -2.31 16.33
CA PRO A 58 3.23 -1.12 16.33
C PRO A 58 4.26 -1.23 17.46
N GLU A 59 5.54 -1.18 17.08
CA GLU A 59 6.65 -1.06 18.01
C GLU A 59 6.42 0.17 18.92
N GLU A 60 6.79 0.09 20.20
CA GLU A 60 6.61 1.21 21.13
C GLU A 60 7.26 2.47 20.56
N LEU A 61 6.46 3.55 20.49
CA LEU A 61 6.93 4.82 19.96
C LEU A 61 8.18 5.27 20.74
N PRO A 62 9.22 5.77 20.06
CA PRO A 62 10.43 6.21 20.75
C PRO A 62 10.11 7.32 21.74
N GLU A 63 10.62 7.22 22.97
CA GLU A 63 10.39 8.19 24.05
C GLU A 63 10.78 9.63 23.64
N GLN A 64 11.72 9.76 22.71
CA GLN A 64 12.16 11.04 22.16
C GLN A 64 11.97 11.04 20.64
N PRO A 65 10.92 11.69 20.12
CA PRO A 65 10.74 11.81 18.68
C PRO A 65 11.87 12.63 18.07
N ILE A 66 12.43 12.12 16.98
CA ILE A 66 13.56 12.75 16.24
C ILE A 66 13.13 14.10 15.66
N THR A 67 11.89 14.18 15.17
CA THR A 67 11.33 15.38 14.54
C THR A 67 10.25 15.99 15.42
N ARG A 68 10.25 17.32 15.54
CA ARG A 68 9.29 18.11 16.31
C ARG A 68 8.61 19.14 15.41
N SER A 69 7.46 19.63 15.84
CA SER A 69 6.77 20.72 15.14
C SER A 69 7.68 21.94 15.01
N GLY A 70 7.80 22.48 13.80
CA GLY A 70 8.69 23.56 13.41
C GLY A 70 10.04 23.12 12.85
N ASP A 71 10.39 21.82 12.86
CA ASP A 71 11.63 21.32 12.26
C ASP A 71 11.58 21.35 10.74
N LEU A 72 12.61 21.96 10.13
CA LEU A 72 12.80 22.04 8.68
C LEU A 72 13.99 21.18 8.28
N TRP A 73 13.71 20.12 7.51
CA TRP A 73 14.68 19.19 6.97
C TRP A 73 14.98 19.57 5.51
N ILE A 74 16.26 19.74 5.18
CA ILE A 74 16.71 20.09 3.84
C ILE A 74 17.40 18.87 3.21
N LEU A 75 16.80 18.35 2.14
CA LEU A 75 17.22 17.19 1.37
C LEU A 75 17.63 17.64 -0.04
N GLY A 76 18.78 18.31 -0.13
CA GLY A 76 19.22 18.95 -1.38
C GLY A 76 18.27 20.06 -1.81
N ASP A 77 17.67 19.93 -2.99
CA ASP A 77 16.69 20.91 -3.50
C ASP A 77 15.27 20.76 -2.91
N HIS A 78 15.03 19.71 -2.11
CA HIS A 78 13.73 19.46 -1.47
C HIS A 78 13.77 19.83 0.02
N GLY A 79 12.68 20.40 0.54
CA GLY A 79 12.51 20.72 1.95
C GLY A 79 11.28 20.02 2.53
N ILE A 80 11.39 19.56 3.78
CA ILE A 80 10.29 18.98 4.55
C ILE A 80 10.16 19.76 5.86
N LEU A 81 9.00 20.36 6.11
CA LEU A 81 8.69 21.01 7.38
C LEU A 81 7.71 20.12 8.17
N CYS A 82 8.05 19.80 9.41
CA CYS A 82 7.10 19.19 10.33
C CYS A 82 6.24 20.30 10.94
N GLY A 83 5.02 20.49 10.45
CA GLY A 83 4.15 21.58 10.88
C GLY A 83 2.69 21.32 10.48
N ASP A 84 1.82 22.30 10.70
CA ASP A 84 0.41 22.17 10.35
C ASP A 84 0.21 22.49 8.86
N SER A 85 -0.32 21.54 8.09
CA SER A 85 -0.52 21.72 6.65
C SER A 85 -1.67 22.66 6.29
N THR A 86 -2.50 23.06 7.25
CA THR A 86 -3.58 24.05 7.10
C THR A 86 -3.16 25.46 7.54
N SER A 87 -2.05 25.57 8.28
CA SER A 87 -1.45 26.84 8.68
C SER A 87 -0.77 27.50 7.48
N ALA A 88 -1.25 28.68 7.09
CA ALA A 88 -0.65 29.48 6.04
C ALA A 88 0.81 29.87 6.35
N GLU A 89 1.15 29.99 7.64
CA GLU A 89 2.50 30.32 8.10
C GLU A 89 3.49 29.17 7.85
N ASP A 90 3.11 27.94 8.19
CA ASP A 90 3.93 26.74 7.98
C ASP A 90 4.13 26.47 6.47
N VAL A 91 3.06 26.62 5.68
CA VAL A 91 3.13 26.48 4.22
C VAL A 91 4.00 27.57 3.59
N ALA A 92 3.97 28.80 4.09
CA ALA A 92 4.86 29.86 3.62
C ALA A 92 6.33 29.55 3.97
N ARG A 93 6.57 29.03 5.18
CA ARG A 93 7.92 28.74 5.69
C ARG A 93 8.64 27.64 4.91
N ILE A 94 7.94 26.56 4.53
CA ILE A 94 8.54 25.50 3.70
C ILE A 94 8.76 25.97 2.25
N ARG A 95 7.95 26.91 1.75
CA ARG A 95 8.11 27.52 0.42
C ARG A 95 9.21 28.56 0.38
N SER A 96 9.51 29.23 1.50
CA SER A 96 10.64 30.14 1.62
C SER A 96 11.92 29.33 1.75
N ARG A 97 12.55 29.01 0.61
CA ARG A 97 13.86 28.37 0.56
C ARG A 97 14.90 29.24 1.31
N PRO A 98 15.54 28.75 2.39
CA PRO A 98 16.71 29.42 2.93
C PRO A 98 17.86 29.37 1.90
N PRO A 99 18.78 30.36 1.89
CA PRO A 99 19.87 30.43 0.92
C PRO A 99 20.79 29.21 0.97
#